data_AF-A0A843GBQ7-F1
#
_entry.id   AF-A0A843GBQ7-F1
#
_cell.length_a   1.000
_cell.length_b   1.000
_cell.length_c   1.000
_cell.angle_alpha   90.00
_cell.angle_beta   90.00
_cell.angle_gamma   90.00
#
_symmetry.space_group_name_H-M   'P 1'
#
loop_
_entity.id
_entity.type
_entity.pdbx_description
1 polymer ?
#
loop_
_entity_poly.entity_id
_entity_poly.type
_entity_poly.pdbx_seq_one_letter_code
_entity_poly.pdbx_strand_id
1 'polypeptide(L)'
;MADKIIIIDGVTVGRGTSVKIEDNTSLSTEDTFDGPVVSGMAKTSYSVEIQKLIAPNVESYLELRNILKDMKVNKKEITIKETVRGNDGTTYTITQIFLRCLVDSYSKELSVDSLTTESMKFTAEDLDEDARRD
;
A
#
# COMPACT_ATOMS: atom_id res chain seq x y z
N MET A 1 14.40 -4.35 -11.49
CA MET A 1 13.39 -4.11 -10.43
C MET A 1 12.19 -4.97 -10.78
N ALA A 2 11.63 -5.67 -9.79
CA ALA A 2 10.41 -6.47 -10.00
C ALA A 2 9.20 -5.52 -10.00
N ASP A 3 8.41 -5.56 -11.07
CA ASP A 3 7.16 -4.81 -11.13
C ASP A 3 6.18 -5.38 -10.10
N LYS A 4 5.58 -4.51 -9.29
CA LYS A 4 4.58 -4.89 -8.28
C LYS A 4 3.18 -4.68 -8.84
N ILE A 5 2.33 -5.70 -8.77
CA ILE A 5 0.92 -5.59 -9.17
C ILE A 5 0.15 -5.02 -8.00
N ILE A 6 -0.58 -3.94 -8.23
CA ILE A 6 -1.37 -3.24 -7.23
C ILE A 6 -2.85 -3.50 -7.49
N ILE A 7 -3.54 -3.97 -6.47
CA ILE A 7 -4.97 -4.28 -6.48
C ILE A 7 -5.61 -3.49 -5.35
N ILE A 8 -6.70 -2.78 -5.62
CA ILE A 8 -7.45 -2.03 -4.60
C ILE A 8 -8.91 -2.45 -4.69
N ASP A 9 -9.49 -2.85 -3.55
CA ASP A 9 -10.89 -3.30 -3.47
C ASP A 9 -11.23 -4.41 -4.49
N GLY A 10 -10.28 -5.33 -4.73
CA GLY A 10 -10.40 -6.41 -5.72
C GLY A 10 -10.13 -6.02 -7.18
N VAL A 11 -9.91 -4.73 -7.48
CA VAL A 11 -9.65 -4.23 -8.84
C VAL A 11 -8.15 -4.08 -9.08
N THR A 12 -7.63 -4.64 -10.18
CA THR A 12 -6.22 -4.43 -10.57
C THR A 12 -6.06 -3.01 -11.14
N VAL A 13 -5.47 -2.11 -10.36
CA VAL A 13 -5.34 -0.71 -10.74
C VAL A 13 -4.07 -0.42 -11.55
N GLY A 14 -3.06 -1.29 -11.45
CA GLY A 14 -1.89 -1.21 -12.31
C GLY A 14 -0.62 -1.81 -11.73
N ARG A 15 0.50 -1.40 -12.30
CA ARG A 15 1.84 -1.88 -11.91
C ARG A 15 2.64 -0.73 -11.32
N GLY A 16 3.06 -0.88 -10.07
CA GLY A 16 3.91 0.07 -9.36
C GLY A 16 5.37 -0.36 -9.46
N THR A 17 6.26 0.60 -9.68
CA THR A 17 7.70 0.32 -9.78
C THR A 17 8.43 0.44 -8.43
N SER A 18 7.84 1.16 -7.48
CA SER A 18 8.39 1.34 -6.14
C SER A 18 7.25 1.38 -5.12
N VAL A 19 7.38 0.58 -4.08
CA VAL A 19 6.46 0.53 -2.94
C VAL A 19 7.30 0.68 -1.69
N LYS A 20 6.97 1.66 -0.86
CA LYS A 20 7.59 1.90 0.44
C LYS A 20 6.54 1.66 1.52
N ILE A 21 6.88 0.85 2.52
CA ILE A 21 6.00 0.52 3.64
C ILE A 21 6.74 0.92 4.91
N GLU A 22 6.09 1.71 5.77
CA GLU A 22 6.62 2.16 7.06
C GLU A 22 5.65 1.78 8.16
N ASP A 23 6.14 1.13 9.20
CA ASP A 23 5.40 0.79 10.41
C ASP A 23 5.46 1.95 11.41
N ASN A 24 4.28 2.41 11.82
CA ASN A 24 4.12 3.46 12.82
C ASN A 24 3.45 2.84 14.03
N THR A 25 4.27 2.34 14.95
CA THR A 25 3.81 1.80 16.23
C THR A 25 3.77 2.92 17.26
N SER A 26 2.58 3.18 17.80
CA SER A 26 2.37 4.17 18.87
C SER A 26 2.01 3.47 20.18
N LEU A 27 2.65 3.90 21.26
CA LEU A 27 2.35 3.51 22.63
C LEU A 27 1.89 4.76 23.38
N SER A 28 0.78 4.66 24.10
CA SER A 28 0.35 5.72 24.99
C SER A 28 1.05 5.54 26.34
N THR A 29 1.81 6.56 26.75
CA THR A 29 2.41 6.66 28.08
C THR A 29 1.73 7.78 28.84
N GLU A 30 1.34 7.51 30.07
CA GLU A 30 0.77 8.50 30.98
C GLU A 30 1.76 8.73 32.12
N ASP A 31 2.09 9.99 32.38
CA ASP A 31 3.00 10.35 33.48
C ASP A 31 2.27 10.24 34.81
N THR A 32 2.72 9.34 35.67
CA THR A 32 2.21 9.18 37.04
C THR A 32 3.25 9.66 38.05
N PHE A 33 2.83 9.79 39.31
CA PHE A 33 3.73 10.20 40.41
C PHE A 33 4.92 9.23 40.60
N ASP A 34 4.72 7.94 40.28
CA ASP A 34 5.75 6.89 40.38
C ASP A 34 6.57 6.74 39.07
N GLY A 35 6.32 7.60 38.08
CA GLY A 35 6.97 7.59 36.76
C GLY A 35 5.98 7.33 35.61
N PRO A 36 6.47 7.32 34.36
CA PRO A 36 5.65 7.05 33.19
C PRO A 36 5.13 5.61 33.20
N VAL A 37 3.82 5.44 33.09
CA VAL A 37 3.16 4.14 32.98
C VAL A 37 2.62 4.00 31.56
N VAL A 38 2.93 2.87 30.91
CA VAL A 38 2.35 2.53 29.60
C VAL A 38 0.89 2.12 29.82
N SER A 39 -0.05 2.78 29.14
CA SER A 39 -1.48 2.43 29.20
C SER A 39 -2.00 2.04 27.81
N GLY A 40 -2.84 1.00 27.76
CA GLY A 40 -3.43 0.49 26.53
C GLY A 40 -2.56 -0.52 25.74
N MET A 41 -3.14 -1.06 24.66
CA MET A 41 -2.42 -1.93 23.71
C MET A 41 -1.68 -1.06 22.68
N ALA A 42 -0.47 -1.50 22.30
CA ALA A 42 0.26 -0.89 21.19
C ALA A 42 -0.62 -0.89 19.93
N LYS A 43 -0.77 0.28 19.31
CA LYS A 43 -1.48 0.39 18.03
C LYS A 43 -0.46 0.59 16.93
N THR A 44 -0.35 -0.39 16.05
CA THR A 44 0.46 -0.31 14.84
C THR A 44 -0.42 0.16 13.68
N SER A 45 0.11 1.08 12.89
CA SER A 45 -0.48 1.53 11.63
C SER A 45 0.61 1.51 10.56
N TYR A 46 0.24 1.36 9.30
CA TYR A 46 1.20 1.27 8.20
C TYR A 46 1.00 2.43 7.25
N SER A 47 2.07 3.13 6.93
CA SER A 47 2.10 4.11 5.85
C SER A 47 2.64 3.43 4.61
N VAL A 48 1.81 3.34 3.57
CA VAL A 48 2.15 2.70 2.29
C VAL A 48 2.23 3.77 1.21
N GLU A 49 3.38 3.89 0.56
CA GLU A 49 3.60 4.78 -0.57
C GLU A 49 3.88 3.97 -1.82
N ILE A 50 3.08 4.18 -2.86
CA ILE A 50 3.23 3.56 -4.17
C ILE A 50 3.62 4.65 -5.15
N GLN A 51 4.75 4.48 -5.82
CA GLN A 51 5.27 5.44 -6.78
C GLN A 51 5.32 4.86 -8.20
N LYS A 52 5.11 5.75 -9.17
CA LYS A 52 5.11 5.44 -10.60
C LYS A 52 4.19 4.26 -10.93
N LEU A 53 2.96 4.32 -10.42
CA LEU A 53 1.90 3.43 -10.83
C LEU A 53 1.52 3.74 -12.28
N ILE A 54 1.52 2.71 -13.10
CA ILE A 54 1.08 2.77 -14.50
C ILE A 54 -0.19 1.93 -14.61
N ALA A 55 -1.29 2.58 -14.96
CA ALA A 55 -2.54 1.89 -15.26
C ALA A 55 -2.42 1.15 -16.61
N PRO A 56 -2.94 -0.08 -16.73
CA PRO A 56 -2.79 -0.88 -17.94
C PRO A 56 -3.62 -0.34 -19.12
N ASN A 57 -4.72 0.35 -18.83
CA ASN A 57 -5.62 0.93 -19.80
C ASN A 57 -6.39 2.12 -19.20
N VAL A 58 -7.18 2.82 -20.03
CA VAL A 58 -7.96 3.99 -19.62
C VAL A 58 -9.08 3.62 -18.63
N GLU A 59 -9.63 2.41 -18.71
CA GLU A 59 -10.70 1.96 -17.82
C GLU A 59 -10.18 1.80 -16.39
N SER A 60 -9.09 1.05 -16.18
CA SER A 60 -8.42 0.92 -14.88
C SER A 60 -7.97 2.26 -14.31
N TYR A 61 -7.62 3.22 -15.17
CA TYR A 61 -7.32 4.58 -14.75
C TYR A 61 -8.53 5.32 -14.16
N LEU A 62 -9.68 5.20 -14.83
CA LEU A 62 -10.93 5.80 -14.38
C LEU A 62 -11.44 5.13 -13.10
N GLU A 63 -11.35 3.80 -13.02
CA GLU A 63 -11.69 3.03 -11.83
C GLU A 63 -10.81 3.42 -10.64
N LEU A 64 -9.49 3.49 -10.83
CA LEU A 64 -8.56 3.95 -9.80
C LEU A 64 -8.99 5.33 -9.26
N ARG A 65 -9.33 6.29 -10.13
CA ARG A 65 -9.77 7.61 -9.66
C ARG A 65 -11.06 7.57 -8.85
N ASN A 66 -12.01 6.70 -9.21
CA ASN A 66 -13.26 6.55 -8.47
C ASN A 66 -13.00 5.90 -7.11
N ILE A 67 -12.18 4.84 -7.08
CA ILE A 67 -11.75 4.17 -5.86
C ILE A 67 -11.04 5.16 -4.93
N LEU A 68 -10.09 5.95 -5.44
CA LEU A 68 -9.36 6.94 -4.63
C LEU A 68 -10.27 8.04 -4.08
N LYS A 69 -11.33 8.43 -4.79
CA LYS A 69 -12.33 9.38 -4.26
C LYS A 69 -13.13 8.75 -3.12
N ASP A 70 -13.55 7.50 -3.28
CA ASP A 70 -14.28 6.74 -2.28
C ASP A 70 -13.41 6.50 -1.02
N MET A 71 -12.13 6.19 -1.23
CA MET A 71 -11.12 5.96 -0.19
C MET A 71 -10.82 7.16 0.71
N LYS A 72 -11.32 8.36 0.40
CA LYS A 72 -11.22 9.52 1.30
C LYS A 72 -12.13 9.41 2.51
N VAL A 73 -13.19 8.61 2.40
CA VAL A 73 -14.23 8.48 3.42
C VAL A 73 -14.47 7.02 3.79
N ASN A 74 -14.33 6.11 2.84
CA ASN A 74 -14.57 4.69 3.03
C ASN A 74 -13.26 3.92 3.04
N LYS A 75 -13.02 3.16 4.10
CA LYS A 75 -11.85 2.29 4.25
C LYS A 75 -11.90 1.16 3.22
N LYS A 76 -10.78 0.87 2.57
CA LYS A 76 -10.64 -0.19 1.54
C LYS A 76 -9.49 -1.14 1.82
N GLU A 77 -9.47 -2.25 1.10
CA GLU A 77 -8.34 -3.18 1.08
C GLU A 77 -7.38 -2.83 -0.07
N ILE A 78 -6.08 -2.90 0.18
CA ILE A 78 -5.03 -2.81 -0.85
C ILE A 78 -4.21 -4.08 -0.82
N THR A 79 -4.14 -4.77 -1.95
CA THR A 79 -3.28 -5.94 -2.13
C THR A 79 -2.11 -5.59 -3.06
N ILE A 80 -0.89 -5.91 -2.62
CA ILE A 80 0.35 -5.75 -3.39
C ILE A 80 0.92 -7.14 -3.64
N LYS A 81 1.14 -7.46 -4.91
CA LYS A 81 1.77 -8.73 -5.33
C LYS A 81 3.12 -8.47 -5.94
N GLU A 82 4.13 -9.16 -5.44
CA GLU A 82 5.48 -9.15 -5.97
C GLU A 82 5.94 -10.55 -6.34
N THR A 83 6.48 -10.69 -7.54
CA THR A 83 7.11 -11.94 -7.97
C THR A 83 8.62 -11.82 -7.77
N VAL A 84 9.18 -12.69 -6.92
CA VAL A 84 10.61 -12.73 -6.59
C VAL A 84 11.18 -14.06 -7.06
N ARG A 85 12.40 -14.02 -7.62
CA ARG A 85 13.12 -15.23 -8.02
C ARG A 85 14.14 -15.61 -6.94
N GLY A 86 14.02 -16.83 -6.42
CA GLY A 86 14.96 -17.41 -5.48
C GLY A 86 16.31 -17.74 -6.12
N ASN A 87 17.34 -17.90 -5.28
CA ASN A 87 18.69 -18.26 -5.69
C ASN A 87 18.78 -19.63 -6.36
N ASP A 88 17.81 -20.51 -6.07
CA ASP A 88 17.64 -21.85 -6.65
C ASP A 88 16.92 -21.83 -8.01
N GLY A 89 16.52 -20.64 -8.49
CA GLY A 89 15.78 -20.46 -9.73
C GLY A 89 14.26 -20.58 -9.57
N THR A 90 13.75 -20.96 -8.39
CA THR A 90 12.33 -21.04 -8.07
C THR A 90 11.70 -19.65 -8.04
N THR A 91 10.43 -19.54 -8.42
CA THR A 91 9.69 -18.28 -8.37
C THR A 91 8.72 -18.29 -7.19
N TYR A 92 8.68 -17.17 -6.47
CA TYR A 92 7.79 -16.97 -5.33
C TYR A 92 6.91 -15.76 -5.61
N THR A 93 5.64 -15.85 -5.26
CA THR A 93 4.73 -14.71 -5.25
C THR A 93 4.47 -14.31 -3.81
N ILE A 94 4.96 -13.13 -3.45
CA ILE A 94 4.73 -12.48 -2.16
C ILE A 94 3.47 -11.63 -2.32
N THR A 95 2.49 -11.85 -1.44
CA THR A 95 1.25 -11.10 -1.39
C THR A 95 1.17 -10.37 -0.04
N GLN A 96 1.06 -9.05 -0.10
CA GLN A 96 0.84 -8.19 1.07
C GLN A 96 -0.55 -7.59 0.97
N ILE A 97 -1.37 -7.76 2.00
CA ILE A 97 -2.75 -7.30 2.06
C ILE A 97 -2.85 -6.29 3.19
N PHE A 98 -3.02 -5.02 2.82
CA PHE A 98 -3.26 -3.94 3.75
C PHE A 98 -4.77 -3.76 3.93
N LEU A 99 -5.22 -3.86 5.18
CA LEU A 99 -6.63 -3.72 5.51
C LEU A 99 -6.95 -2.32 6.02
N ARG A 100 -8.18 -1.91 5.74
CA ARG A 100 -8.77 -0.66 6.24
C ARG A 100 -7.97 0.60 5.86
N CYS A 101 -7.49 0.63 4.63
CA CYS A 101 -6.72 1.71 4.07
C CYS A 101 -7.56 2.94 3.77
N LEU A 102 -7.03 4.12 4.10
CA LEU A 102 -7.51 5.41 3.63
C LEU A 102 -6.43 6.09 2.80
N VAL A 103 -6.82 6.89 1.81
CA VAL A 103 -5.86 7.66 1.01
C VAL A 103 -5.49 8.96 1.74
N ASP A 104 -4.18 9.15 1.95
CA ASP A 104 -3.64 10.36 2.56
C ASP A 104 -3.34 11.41 1.50
N SER A 105 -2.65 10.99 0.44
CA SER A 105 -2.25 11.87 -0.64
C SER A 105 -2.16 11.13 -1.96
N TYR A 106 -2.36 11.87 -3.04
CA TYR A 106 -2.30 11.34 -4.39
C TYR A 106 -1.83 12.46 -5.33
N SER A 107 -0.86 12.13 -6.19
CA SER A 107 -0.28 13.04 -7.16
C SER A 107 -0.14 12.35 -8.50
N LYS A 108 -0.22 13.16 -9.57
CA LYS A 108 -0.05 12.74 -10.95
C LYS A 108 1.12 13.48 -11.57
N GLU A 109 1.93 12.77 -12.34
CA GLU A 109 3.00 13.36 -13.12
C GLU A 109 2.74 13.11 -14.60
N LEU A 110 2.61 14.20 -15.37
CA LEU A 110 2.49 14.15 -16.82
C LEU A 110 3.84 14.51 -17.42
N SER A 111 4.42 13.56 -18.14
CA SER A 111 5.60 13.77 -18.96
C SER A 111 5.18 13.89 -20.42
N VAL A 112 5.84 14.76 -21.18
CA VAL A 112 5.65 14.86 -22.64
C VAL A 112 6.23 13.64 -23.35
N ASP A 113 7.25 13.02 -22.75
CA ASP A 113 8.06 11.95 -23.35
C ASP A 113 7.79 10.56 -22.74
N SER A 114 6.88 10.44 -21.75
CA SER A 114 6.58 9.16 -21.10
C SER A 114 5.12 8.98 -20.73
N LEU A 115 4.74 7.74 -20.43
CA LEU A 115 3.43 7.40 -19.90
C LEU A 115 3.14 8.19 -18.62
N THR A 116 1.88 8.59 -18.43
CA THR A 116 1.43 9.25 -17.20
C THR A 116 1.66 8.31 -16.02
N THR A 117 2.36 8.80 -15.01
CA THR A 117 2.65 8.04 -13.79
C THR A 117 1.89 8.65 -12.62
N GLU A 118 1.37 7.76 -11.77
CA GLU A 118 0.60 8.12 -10.59
C GLU A 118 1.37 7.74 -9.33
N SER A 119 1.33 8.59 -8.30
CA SER A 119 1.93 8.33 -6.99
C SER A 119 0.88 8.54 -5.90
N MET A 120 0.90 7.67 -4.90
CA MET A 120 -0.17 7.60 -3.90
C MET A 120 0.37 7.16 -2.56
N LYS A 121 -0.19 7.72 -1.50
CA LYS A 121 0.12 7.40 -0.11
C LYS A 121 -1.15 7.04 0.64
N PHE A 122 -1.07 5.98 1.43
CA PHE A 122 -2.18 5.46 2.21
C PHE A 122 -1.74 5.16 3.64
N THR A 123 -2.70 5.26 4.56
CA THR A 123 -2.57 4.75 5.92
C THR A 123 -3.45 3.50 6.06
N ALA A 124 -2.87 2.40 6.51
CA ALA A 124 -3.56 1.14 6.81
C ALA A 124 -3.54 0.85 8.31
N GLU A 125 -4.55 0.14 8.79
CA GLU A 125 -4.65 -0.24 10.20
C GLU A 125 -4.11 -1.65 10.48
N ASP A 126 -3.98 -2.46 9.44
CA ASP A 126 -3.54 -3.86 9.56
C ASP A 126 -2.82 -4.32 8.29
N LEU A 127 -1.99 -5.34 8.43
CA LEU A 127 -1.22 -5.97 7.36
C LEU A 127 -1.25 -7.49 7.53
N ASP A 128 -1.71 -8.17 6.50
CA ASP A 128 -1.59 -9.63 6.34
C ASP A 128 -0.58 -9.93 5.23
N GLU A 129 0.35 -10.84 5.47
CA GLU A 129 1.39 -11.21 4.51
C GLU A 129 1.37 -12.72 4.26
N ASP A 130 1.28 -13.10 2.99
CA ASP A 130 1.30 -14.48 2.54
C ASP A 130 2.32 -14.66 1.42
N ALA A 131 3.14 -15.72 1.51
CA ALA A 131 4.15 -16.05 0.52
C ALA A 131 3.88 -17.45 -0.04
N ARG A 132 3.59 -17.53 -1.35
CA ARG A 132 3.30 -18.79 -2.02
C ARG A 132 4.38 -19.12 -3.04
N ARG A 133 4.70 -20.41 -3.11
CA ARG A 133 5.58 -20.98 -4.12
C ARG A 133 4.76 -21.30 -5.37
N ASP A 134 5.24 -20.84 -6.52
CA ASP A 134 4.68 -21.15 -7.84
C ASP A 134 5.42 -22.34 -8.51
#